data_AF-A0AA43IGU7-F1
#
_entry.id   AF-A0AA43IGU7-F1
#
_cell.length_a   1.000
_cell.length_b   1.000
_cell.length_c   1.000
_cell.angle_alpha   90.00
_cell.angle_beta   90.00
_cell.angle_gamma   90.00
#
_symmetry.space_group_name_H-M   'P 1'
#
loop_
_entity.id
_entity.type
_entity.pdbx_description
1 polymer ?
#
loop_
_entity_poly.entity_id
_entity_poly.type
_entity_poly.pdbx_seq_one_letter_code
_entity_poly.pdbx_strand_id
1 'polypeptide(L)' 'MTEKPAPGKTDPEKIKGPGGLNMRELHELVKQSHARDQAGRTPNKLKQPQNRWQRLVRYVWDKKRG' A
#
# COMPACT_ATOMS: atom_id res chain seq x y z
N MET A 1 37.12 20.47 -9.50
CA MET A 1 36.66 19.27 -10.23
C MET A 1 35.25 18.96 -9.74
N THR A 2 34.23 19.48 -10.40
CA THR A 2 32.83 19.22 -10.03
C THR A 2 32.39 18.01 -10.83
N GLU A 3 32.37 16.84 -10.19
CA GLU A 3 31.95 15.60 -10.83
C GLU A 3 30.47 15.69 -11.22
N LYS A 4 30.22 15.63 -12.53
CA LYS A 4 28.90 15.54 -13.14
C LYS A 4 28.38 14.11 -12.93
N PRO A 5 27.28 13.88 -12.20
CA PRO A 5 26.83 12.53 -11.93
C PRO A 5 26.17 11.92 -13.18
N ALA A 6 26.47 10.64 -13.42
CA ALA A 6 26.02 9.85 -14.57
C ALA A 6 24.49 9.61 -14.59
N PRO A 7 23.86 9.52 -15.78
CA PRO A 7 22.42 9.28 -15.91
C PRO A 7 22.12 7.78 -15.71
N GLY A 8 21.48 7.41 -14.61
CA GLY A 8 20.96 6.04 -14.45
C GLY A 8 20.78 5.54 -13.02
N LYS A 9 21.29 6.28 -12.03
CA LYS A 9 21.02 6.01 -10.61
C LYS A 9 20.48 7.30 -10.02
N THR A 10 19.17 7.45 -10.07
CA THR A 10 18.48 8.56 -9.41
C THR A 10 18.75 8.39 -7.92
N ASP A 11 19.66 9.21 -7.41
CA ASP A 11 20.12 9.13 -6.03
C ASP A 11 18.89 9.37 -5.13
N PRO A 12 18.43 8.36 -4.36
CA PRO A 12 17.19 8.48 -3.60
C PRO A 12 17.27 9.64 -2.62
N GLU A 13 18.46 9.99 -2.16
CA GLU A 13 18.73 11.14 -1.29
C GLU A 13 18.59 12.51 -1.96
N LYS A 14 18.63 12.57 -3.29
CA LYS A 14 18.34 13.77 -4.08
C LYS A 14 16.89 13.88 -4.51
N ILE A 15 16.11 12.80 -4.40
CA ILE A 15 14.67 12.81 -4.71
C ILE A 15 13.92 13.33 -3.50
N LYS A 16 13.67 14.64 -3.51
CA LYS A 16 12.91 15.35 -2.49
C LYS A 16 11.44 15.41 -2.91
N GLY A 17 10.56 14.81 -2.11
CA GLY A 17 9.12 14.91 -2.26
C GLY A 17 8.56 16.25 -1.77
N PRO A 18 7.23 16.48 -1.88
CA PRO A 18 6.58 17.66 -1.33
C PRO A 18 6.86 17.78 0.19
N GLY A 19 7.15 18.99 0.66
CA GLY A 19 7.52 19.24 2.07
C GLY A 19 8.99 18.98 2.40
N GLY A 20 9.80 18.57 1.42
CA GLY A 20 11.24 18.47 1.61
C GLY A 20 11.74 17.12 2.14
N LEU A 21 10.87 16.11 2.20
CA LEU A 21 11.24 14.77 2.68
C LEU A 21 11.91 13.96 1.58
N ASN A 22 12.94 13.22 1.96
CA ASN A 22 13.57 12.21 1.13
C ASN A 22 12.65 10.98 1.02
N MET A 23 12.70 10.23 -0.09
CA MET A 23 11.85 9.04 -0.27
C MET A 23 12.04 7.98 0.83
N ARG A 24 13.24 7.87 1.41
CA ARG A 24 13.48 6.98 2.56
C ARG A 24 12.68 7.41 3.79
N GLU A 25 12.71 8.71 4.10
CA GLU A 25 12.01 9.28 5.26
C GLU A 25 10.49 9.19 5.08
N LEU A 26 10.00 9.46 3.87
CA LEU A 26 8.59 9.32 3.52
C LEU A 26 8.12 7.88 3.74
N HIS A 27 8.89 6.90 3.29
CA HIS A 27 8.54 5.49 3.41
C HIS A 27 8.48 5.04 4.87
N GLU A 28 9.42 5.48 5.72
CA GLU A 28 9.42 5.18 7.15
C GLU A 28 8.23 5.84 7.87
N LEU A 29 7.93 7.11 7.55
CA LEU A 29 6.77 7.81 8.10
C LEU A 29 5.45 7.11 7.73
N VAL A 30 5.29 6.75 6.46
CA VAL A 30 4.11 6.02 5.97
C VAL A 30 3.98 4.66 6.66
N LYS A 31 5.09 3.93 6.82
CA LYS A 31 5.11 2.63 7.51
C LYS A 31 4.68 2.76 8.97
N GLN A 32 5.18 3.76 9.67
CA GLN A 32 4.80 4.03 11.06
C GLN A 32 3.33 4.44 11.18
N SER A 33 2.85 5.30 10.28
CA SER A 33 1.43 5.69 10.23
C SER A 33 0.54 4.46 9.98
N HIS A 34 0.89 3.65 8.98
CA HIS A 34 0.14 2.45 8.64
C HIS A 34 0.11 1.45 9.80
N ALA A 35 1.23 1.22 10.48
CA ALA A 35 1.29 0.33 11.63
C ALA A 35 0.39 0.82 12.78
N ARG A 36 0.38 2.13 13.04
CA ARG A 36 -0.51 2.75 14.04
C ARG A 36 -1.98 2.56 13.68
N ASP A 37 -2.34 2.81 12.41
CA ASP A 37 -3.72 2.68 11.94
C ASP A 37 -4.20 1.22 11.97
N GLN A 38 -3.31 0.27 11.66
CA GLN A 38 -3.60 -1.15 11.72
C GLN A 38 -3.75 -1.66 13.15
N ALA A 39 -2.96 -1.14 14.10
CA ALA A 39 -3.09 -1.52 15.51
C ALA A 39 -4.46 -1.18 16.10
N GLY A 40 -5.08 -0.07 15.65
CA GLY A 40 -6.45 0.30 16.00
C GLY A 40 -7.53 -0.45 15.20
N ARG A 41 -7.14 -1.11 14.08
CA ARG A 41 -8.06 -1.80 13.19
C ARG A 41 -8.33 -3.21 13.72
N THR A 42 -9.17 -3.30 14.76
CA THR A 42 -9.74 -4.59 15.14
C THR A 42 -10.51 -5.14 13.93
N PRO A 43 -10.19 -6.36 13.43
CA PRO A 43 -11.06 -7.02 12.47
C PRO A 43 -12.37 -7.24 13.19
N ASN A 44 -13.37 -6.43 12.86
CA ASN A 44 -14.68 -6.53 13.44
C ASN A 44 -15.22 -7.94 13.09
N LYS A 45 -15.12 -8.87 14.04
CA LYS A 45 -15.61 -10.25 13.90
C LYS A 45 -17.14 -10.30 13.69
N LEU A 46 -17.82 -9.18 13.92
CA LEU A 46 -19.24 -8.95 13.64
C LEU A 46 -19.47 -8.28 12.28
N LYS A 47 -18.45 -8.08 11.43
CA LYS A 47 -18.62 -7.61 10.04
C LYS A 47 -19.34 -8.68 9.22
N GLN A 48 -20.66 -8.56 9.31
CA GLN A 48 -21.75 -8.88 8.42
C GLN A 48 -21.71 -10.19 7.63
N PRO A 49 -22.84 -10.93 7.60
CA PRO A 49 -22.98 -12.14 6.80
C PRO A 49 -22.67 -11.82 5.33
N GLN A 50 -21.93 -12.72 4.68
CA GLN A 50 -21.50 -12.64 3.28
C GLN A 50 -22.53 -11.97 2.37
N ASN A 51 -22.09 -10.89 1.73
CA ASN A 51 -22.91 -10.02 0.89
C ASN A 51 -23.58 -10.84 -0.23
N ARG A 52 -24.87 -10.63 -0.53
CA ARG A 52 -25.61 -11.48 -1.51
C ARG A 52 -24.94 -11.53 -2.89
N TRP A 53 -24.23 -10.46 -3.27
CA TRP A 53 -23.40 -10.39 -4.46
C TRP A 53 -22.18 -11.32 -4.44
N GLN A 54 -21.50 -11.47 -3.30
CA GLN A 54 -20.38 -12.41 -3.17
C GLN A 54 -20.86 -13.85 -3.35
N ARG A 55 -22.07 -14.17 -2.87
CA ARG A 55 -22.68 -15.49 -3.10
C ARG A 55 -23.01 -15.71 -4.57
N LEU A 56 -23.53 -14.70 -5.27
CA LEU A 56 -23.84 -14.79 -6.71
C LEU A 56 -22.56 -15.00 -7.54
N VAL A 57 -21.51 -14.23 -7.28
CA VAL A 57 -20.21 -14.38 -7.96
C VAL A 57 -19.65 -15.79 -7.73
N ARG A 58 -19.73 -16.32 -6.50
CA ARG A 58 -19.27 -17.68 -6.20
C ARG A 58 -20.10 -18.75 -6.91
N TYR A 59 -21.43 -18.61 -6.91
CA TYR A 59 -22.33 -19.53 -7.61
C TYR A 59 -22.07 -19.58 -9.13
N VAL A 60 -21.89 -18.43 -9.78
CA VAL A 60 -21.58 -18.37 -11.21
C VAL A 60 -20.23 -19.03 -11.51
N TRP A 61 -19.24 -18.87 -10.64
CA TRP A 61 -17.94 -19.52 -10.80
C TRP A 61 -18.06 -21.04 -10.66
N ASP A 62 -18.70 -21.54 -9.60
CA ASP A 62 -18.87 -22.98 -9.38
C ASP A 62 -19.65 -23.64 -10.54
N LYS A 63 -20.68 -22.96 -11.07
CA LYS A 63 -21.44 -23.42 -12.24
C LYS A 63 -20.64 -23.47 -13.54
N LYS A 64 -19.54 -22.72 -13.66
CA LYS A 64 -18.68 -22.72 -14.86
C LYS A 64 -17.55 -23.75 -14.77
N ARG A 65 -17.29 -24.32 -13.58
CA ARG A 65 -16.27 -25.35 -13.36
C ARG A 65 -16.82 -26.78 -13.30
N GLY A 66 -18.11 -26.96 -13.03
CA GLY A 66 -18.84 -28.23 -13.20
C GLY A 66 -19.47 -28.31 -14.57
#